data_AF-A0AAU0BE48-F1
#
_entry.id   AF-A0AAU0BE48-F1
#
_cell.length_a   1.000
_cell.length_b   1.000
_cell.length_c   1.000
_cell.angle_alpha   90.00
_cell.angle_beta   90.00
_cell.angle_gamma   90.00
#
_symmetry.space_group_name_H-M   'P 1'
#
loop_
_entity.id
_entity.type
_entity.pdbx_description
1 polymer ?
#
loop_
_entity_poly.entity_id
_entity_poly.type
_entity_poly.pdbx_seq_one_letter_code
_entity_poly.pdbx_strand_id
1 'polypeptide(L)'
;MVRSVGVDESERQLLDDVAEYGWHCIHIMEEGEQVGYSFTVGMYQTFGHPELIILGLSSRVSHQILSIVADAAQAGTPFDLSQPTDALINHYSCCFAELPLSEYYEHVGFARWYYQGDDFPLYQIIWPSKSGLFP
;
A
#
# COMPACT_ATOMS: atom_id res chain seq x y z
N MET A 1 -11.95 11.89 8.50
CA MET A 1 -11.11 12.87 9.22
C MET A 1 -9.79 12.18 9.45
N VAL A 2 -8.65 12.82 9.12
CA VAL A 2 -7.33 12.19 9.29
C VAL A 2 -6.60 12.77 10.50
N ARG A 3 -5.68 12.02 11.10
CA ARG A 3 -4.75 12.55 12.10
C ARG A 3 -3.81 13.57 11.45
N SER A 4 -3.47 14.60 12.22
CA SER A 4 -2.60 15.69 11.81
C SER A 4 -1.48 15.98 12.82
N VAL A 5 -1.40 15.20 13.90
CA VAL A 5 -0.38 15.35 14.95
C VAL A 5 0.19 13.98 15.26
N GLY A 6 1.51 13.85 15.07
CA GLY A 6 2.30 12.66 15.44
C GLY A 6 3.04 12.87 16.75
N VAL A 7 2.97 11.91 17.66
CA VAL A 7 3.62 11.96 18.97
C VAL A 7 5.06 11.46 18.92
N ASP A 8 5.35 10.48 18.06
CA ASP A 8 6.70 9.94 17.85
C ASP A 8 7.27 10.31 16.48
N GLU A 9 8.52 9.91 16.24
CA GLU A 9 9.24 10.22 15.01
C GLU A 9 8.64 9.53 13.78
N SER A 10 8.18 8.28 13.92
CA SER A 10 7.59 7.53 12.82
C SER A 10 6.23 8.11 12.41
N GLU A 11 5.40 8.51 13.39
CA GLU A 11 4.15 9.19 13.13
C GLU A 11 4.35 10.56 12.47
N ARG A 12 5.37 11.32 12.90
CA ARG A 12 5.72 12.61 12.25
C ARG A 12 6.20 12.41 10.83
N GLN A 13 7.11 11.46 10.60
CA GLN A 13 7.61 11.14 9.26
C GLN A 13 6.48 10.74 8.32
N LEU A 14 5.53 9.90 8.78
CA LEU A 14 4.35 9.54 7.99
C LEU A 14 3.55 10.78 7.60
N LEU A 15 3.26 11.67 8.55
CA LEU A 15 2.51 12.89 8.28
C LEU A 15 3.24 13.84 7.32
N ASP A 16 4.56 13.98 7.50
CA ASP A 16 5.41 14.81 6.64
C ASP A 16 5.45 14.26 5.21
N ASP A 17 5.62 12.94 5.04
CA ASP A 17 5.64 12.30 3.72
C ASP A 17 4.27 12.38 3.04
N VAL A 18 3.17 12.20 3.78
CA VAL A 18 1.83 12.38 3.21
C VAL A 18 1.59 13.84 2.82
N ALA A 19 2.10 14.81 3.59
CA ALA A 19 1.97 16.23 3.25
C ALA A 19 2.82 16.62 2.04
N GLU A 20 4.02 16.05 1.89
CA GLU A 20 4.97 16.38 0.81
C GLU A 20 4.66 15.62 -0.49
N TYR A 21 4.42 14.32 -0.40
CA TYR A 21 4.28 13.42 -1.55
C TYR A 21 2.85 12.93 -1.78
N GLY A 22 1.96 13.07 -0.79
CA GLY A 22 0.59 12.59 -0.85
C GLY A 22 0.39 11.16 -0.32
N TRP A 23 1.47 10.46 0.01
CA TRP A 23 1.43 9.10 0.53
C TRP A 23 2.72 8.79 1.31
N HIS A 24 2.68 7.73 2.11
CA HIS A 24 3.82 7.17 2.83
C HIS A 24 3.82 5.65 2.67
N CYS A 25 5.01 5.04 2.64
CA CYS A 25 5.19 3.60 2.54
C CYS A 25 5.67 3.02 3.87
N ILE A 26 4.92 2.06 4.41
CA ILE A 26 5.32 1.32 5.61
C ILE A 26 5.77 -0.07 5.19
N HIS A 27 6.84 -0.56 5.82
CA HIS A 27 7.32 -1.93 5.65
C HIS A 27 7.37 -2.64 6.99
N ILE A 28 6.70 -3.79 7.06
CA ILE A 28 6.74 -4.73 8.18
C ILE A 28 7.68 -5.86 7.78
N MET A 29 8.73 -6.04 8.57
CA MET A 29 9.70 -7.11 8.33
C MET A 29 9.08 -8.47 8.58
N GLU A 30 9.60 -9.49 7.89
CA GLU A 30 9.25 -10.88 8.18
C GLU A 30 9.61 -11.26 9.62
N GLU A 31 8.71 -11.97 10.30
CA GLU A 31 8.93 -12.45 11.67
C GLU A 31 8.44 -13.90 11.79
N GLY A 32 9.35 -14.81 12.09
CA GLY A 32 9.04 -16.24 12.22
C GLY A 32 8.51 -16.84 10.92
N GLU A 33 7.26 -17.31 10.95
CA GLU A 33 6.55 -17.87 9.78
C GLU A 33 5.76 -16.81 9.00
N GLN A 34 5.72 -15.56 9.47
CA GLN A 34 4.98 -14.48 8.80
C GLN A 34 5.82 -13.86 7.69
N VAL A 35 5.20 -13.68 6.52
CA VAL A 35 5.83 -13.00 5.39
C VAL A 35 5.90 -11.50 5.65
N GLY A 36 7.04 -10.89 5.33
CA GLY A 36 7.17 -9.43 5.34
C GLY A 36 6.25 -8.79 4.29
N TYR A 37 5.79 -7.58 4.57
CA TYR A 37 4.86 -6.88 3.70
C TYR A 37 5.03 -5.36 3.76
N SER A 38 4.51 -4.68 2.75
CA SER A 38 4.47 -3.22 2.70
C SER A 38 3.09 -2.74 2.35
N PHE A 39 2.71 -1.59 2.88
CA PHE A 39 1.45 -0.94 2.54
C PHE A 39 1.58 0.58 2.49
N THR A 40 0.65 1.20 1.79
CA THR A 40 0.57 2.65 1.64
C THR A 40 -0.31 3.27 2.73
N VAL A 41 -0.04 4.53 3.03
CA VAL A 41 -0.90 5.38 3.87
C VAL A 41 -1.01 6.75 3.21
N GLY A 42 -2.22 7.28 3.05
CA GLY A 42 -2.47 8.64 2.59
C GLY A 42 -2.99 8.73 1.15
N MET A 43 -2.81 7.69 0.33
CA MET A 43 -3.28 7.67 -1.06
C MET A 43 -4.79 7.91 -1.18
N TYR A 44 -5.57 7.33 -0.26
CA TYR A 44 -7.02 7.49 -0.28
C TYR A 44 -7.44 8.93 0.03
N GLN A 45 -6.72 9.60 0.92
CA GLN A 45 -7.03 10.98 1.30
C GLN A 45 -6.56 11.98 0.25
N THR A 46 -5.39 11.73 -0.36
CA THR A 46 -4.75 12.69 -1.26
C THR A 46 -5.20 12.53 -2.70
N PHE A 47 -5.29 11.30 -3.20
CA PHE A 47 -5.55 11.00 -4.61
C PHE A 47 -6.95 10.41 -4.85
N GLY A 48 -7.67 10.04 -3.80
CA GLY A 48 -8.92 9.27 -3.92
C GLY A 48 -8.71 7.85 -4.41
N HIS A 49 -7.46 7.36 -4.39
CA HIS A 49 -7.08 6.01 -4.80
C HIS A 49 -7.05 5.09 -3.57
N PRO A 50 -7.54 3.83 -3.63
CA PRO A 50 -7.45 2.91 -2.51
C PRO A 50 -6.02 2.74 -1.98
N GLU A 51 -5.89 2.43 -0.68
CA GLU A 51 -4.61 2.00 -0.15
C GLU A 51 -4.23 0.64 -0.74
N LEU A 52 -2.93 0.36 -0.77
CA LEU A 52 -2.38 -0.85 -1.35
C LEU A 52 -1.50 -1.58 -0.35
N ILE A 53 -1.53 -2.90 -0.39
CA ILE A 53 -0.64 -3.79 0.36
C ILE A 53 0.03 -4.79 -0.59
N ILE A 54 1.30 -5.12 -0.32
CA ILE A 54 2.04 -6.13 -1.07
C ILE A 54 2.83 -7.02 -0.10
N LEU A 55 2.66 -8.33 -0.22
CA LEU A 55 3.23 -9.34 0.67
C LEU A 55 4.37 -10.08 -0.03
N GLY A 56 5.37 -10.50 0.73
CA GLY A 56 6.43 -11.41 0.28
C GLY A 56 7.51 -10.78 -0.62
N LEU A 57 7.54 -9.44 -0.73
CA LEU A 57 8.59 -8.71 -1.44
C LEU A 57 9.43 -7.87 -0.47
N SER A 58 10.68 -7.64 -0.85
CA SER A 58 11.58 -6.79 -0.05
C SER A 58 11.08 -5.35 -0.04
N SER A 59 11.36 -4.62 1.04
CA SER A 59 11.00 -3.21 1.21
C SER A 59 11.30 -2.35 -0.02
N ARG A 60 12.48 -2.55 -0.63
CA ARG A 60 12.91 -1.83 -1.83
C ARG A 60 12.00 -2.11 -3.03
N VAL A 61 11.70 -3.38 -3.31
CA VAL A 61 10.88 -3.76 -4.47
C VAL A 61 9.44 -3.31 -4.25
N SER A 62 8.91 -3.56 -3.06
CA SER A 62 7.57 -3.11 -2.68
C SER A 62 7.42 -1.60 -2.84
N HIS A 63 8.38 -0.81 -2.32
CA HIS A 63 8.35 0.64 -2.47
C HIS A 63 8.37 1.06 -3.93
N GLN A 64 9.21 0.45 -4.79
CA GLN A 64 9.24 0.78 -6.21
C GLN A 64 7.89 0.53 -6.90
N ILE A 65 7.24 -0.60 -6.63
CA ILE A 65 5.93 -0.93 -7.18
C ILE A 65 4.87 0.08 -6.69
N LEU A 66 4.85 0.36 -5.38
CA LEU A 66 3.89 1.30 -4.79
C LEU A 66 4.09 2.72 -5.32
N SER A 67 5.33 3.16 -5.55
CA SER A 67 5.63 4.45 -6.17
C SER A 67 5.07 4.55 -7.59
N ILE A 68 5.13 3.48 -8.40
CA ILE A 68 4.53 3.48 -9.75
C ILE A 68 3.01 3.74 -9.67
N VAL A 69 2.33 3.14 -8.70
CA VAL A 69 0.89 3.36 -8.52
C VAL A 69 0.60 4.76 -7.99
N ALA A 70 1.39 5.26 -7.04
CA ALA A 70 1.27 6.61 -6.51
C ALA A 70 1.49 7.68 -7.58
N ASP A 71 2.53 7.53 -8.42
CA ASP A 71 2.81 8.44 -9.53
C ASP A 71 1.66 8.47 -10.54
N ALA A 72 1.10 7.30 -10.88
CA ALA A 72 -0.04 7.20 -11.79
C ALA A 72 -1.31 7.85 -11.20
N ALA A 73 -1.58 7.65 -9.90
CA ALA A 73 -2.69 8.28 -9.20
C ALA A 73 -2.52 9.81 -9.12
N GLN A 74 -1.31 10.29 -8.80
CA GLN A 74 -0.97 11.71 -8.75
C GLN A 74 -1.10 12.37 -10.13
N ALA A 75 -0.72 11.67 -11.21
CA ALA A 75 -0.85 12.15 -12.59
C ALA A 75 -2.31 12.19 -13.10
N GLY A 76 -3.28 11.72 -12.30
CA GLY A 76 -4.70 11.66 -12.69
C GLY A 76 -5.02 10.48 -13.61
N THR A 77 -4.14 9.49 -13.70
CA THR A 77 -4.33 8.24 -14.46
C THR A 77 -4.18 7.03 -13.54
N PRO A 78 -5.04 6.90 -12.51
CA PRO A 78 -4.97 5.79 -11.56
C PRO A 78 -5.16 4.44 -12.26
N PHE A 79 -4.60 3.38 -11.67
CA PHE A 79 -4.81 2.01 -12.14
C PHE A 79 -6.27 1.58 -11.93
N ASP A 80 -6.81 0.82 -12.89
CA ASP A 80 -8.08 0.12 -12.72
C ASP A 80 -7.86 -1.17 -11.95
N LEU A 81 -8.17 -1.14 -10.65
CA LEU A 81 -7.98 -2.28 -9.75
C LEU A 81 -8.93 -3.46 -10.05
N SER A 82 -9.87 -3.32 -10.99
CA SER A 82 -10.70 -4.45 -11.46
C SER A 82 -10.01 -5.29 -12.55
N GLN A 83 -8.89 -4.82 -13.10
CA GLN A 83 -8.18 -5.46 -14.21
C GLN A 83 -6.74 -5.83 -13.81
N PRO A 84 -6.18 -6.90 -14.40
CA PRO A 84 -4.76 -7.19 -14.28
C PRO A 84 -3.93 -6.11 -15.00
N THR A 85 -2.68 -5.95 -14.59
CA THR A 85 -1.74 -5.00 -15.18
C THR A 85 -0.31 -5.53 -15.27
N ASP A 86 0.35 -5.27 -16.41
CA ASP A 86 1.74 -5.65 -16.65
C ASP A 86 2.72 -4.49 -16.38
N ALA A 87 2.20 -3.34 -15.91
CA ALA A 87 2.99 -2.12 -15.76
C ALA A 87 3.78 -2.05 -14.44
N LEU A 88 3.44 -2.89 -13.45
CA LEU A 88 4.04 -2.84 -12.12
C LEU A 88 5.34 -3.64 -12.02
N ILE A 89 5.39 -4.81 -12.67
CA ILE A 89 6.53 -5.72 -12.63
C ILE A 89 6.86 -6.13 -14.05
N ASN A 90 8.08 -5.84 -14.49
CA ASN A 90 8.53 -6.20 -15.84
C ASN A 90 8.35 -7.70 -16.10
N HIS A 91 7.65 -8.02 -17.19
CA HIS A 91 7.36 -9.38 -17.66
C HIS A 91 6.36 -10.19 -16.80
N TYR A 92 5.68 -9.57 -15.84
CA TYR A 92 4.70 -10.25 -15.00
C TYR A 92 3.41 -9.44 -14.88
N SER A 93 2.28 -10.14 -15.00
CA SER A 93 0.96 -9.54 -14.78
C SER A 93 0.60 -9.57 -13.32
N CYS A 94 0.30 -8.42 -12.74
CA CYS A 94 -0.20 -8.28 -11.37
C CYS A 94 -1.71 -8.17 -11.37
N CYS A 95 -2.35 -8.78 -10.38
CA CYS A 95 -3.78 -8.65 -10.11
C CYS A 95 -4.00 -7.88 -8.82
N PHE A 96 -5.23 -7.42 -8.60
CA PHE A 96 -5.61 -6.75 -7.36
C PHE A 96 -6.77 -7.49 -6.69
N ALA A 97 -6.73 -7.59 -5.37
CA ALA A 97 -7.82 -8.16 -4.57
C ALA A 97 -8.14 -7.24 -3.41
N GLU A 98 -9.42 -6.92 -3.23
CA GLU A 98 -9.88 -6.12 -2.10
C GLU A 98 -9.70 -6.90 -0.79
N LEU A 99 -9.12 -6.26 0.22
CA LEU A 99 -8.97 -6.86 1.55
C LEU A 99 -10.23 -6.59 2.39
N PRO A 100 -10.80 -7.63 3.03
CA PRO A 100 -11.90 -7.41 3.95
C PRO A 100 -11.42 -6.70 5.23
N LEU A 101 -12.33 -5.95 5.87
CA LEU A 101 -12.05 -5.19 7.10
C LEU A 101 -11.49 -6.04 8.25
N SER A 102 -11.76 -7.36 8.26
CA SER A 102 -11.20 -8.29 9.24
C SER A 102 -9.66 -8.31 9.23
N GLU A 103 -9.03 -8.04 8.09
CA GLU A 103 -7.57 -8.04 7.95
C GLU A 103 -6.92 -6.75 8.44
N TYR A 104 -7.70 -5.67 8.63
CA TYR A 104 -7.13 -4.35 8.84
C TYR A 104 -6.43 -4.24 10.18
N TYR A 105 -7.03 -4.84 11.21
CA TYR A 105 -6.49 -4.81 12.57
C TYR A 105 -5.10 -5.44 12.64
N GLU A 106 -4.90 -6.54 11.94
CA GLU A 106 -3.65 -7.31 11.97
C GLU A 106 -2.56 -6.71 11.06
N HIS A 107 -2.95 -6.10 9.93
CA HIS A 107 -1.98 -5.73 8.89
C HIS A 107 -1.68 -4.23 8.78
N VAL A 108 -2.66 -3.34 8.99
CA VAL A 108 -2.51 -1.92 8.59
C VAL A 108 -2.75 -0.94 9.73
N GLY A 109 -2.21 -1.24 10.91
CA GLY A 109 -2.38 -0.44 12.13
C GLY A 109 -2.07 1.06 11.96
N PHE A 110 -1.02 1.41 11.22
CA PHE A 110 -0.68 2.81 10.94
C PHE A 110 -1.65 3.51 9.97
N ALA A 111 -2.19 2.79 8.98
CA ALA A 111 -3.23 3.34 8.11
C ALA A 111 -4.48 3.65 8.94
N ARG A 112 -4.91 2.72 9.80
CA ARG A 112 -6.04 2.93 10.72
C ARG A 112 -5.80 4.08 11.69
N TRP A 113 -4.58 4.19 12.21
CA TRP A 113 -4.17 5.30 13.05
C TRP A 113 -4.32 6.63 12.31
N TYR A 114 -3.84 6.72 11.06
CA TYR A 114 -3.92 7.92 10.22
C TYR A 114 -5.37 8.27 9.87
N TYR A 115 -6.16 7.30 9.42
CA TYR A 115 -7.56 7.47 9.02
C TYR A 115 -8.55 7.55 10.18
N GLN A 116 -8.09 7.36 11.42
CA GLN A 116 -8.90 7.33 12.64
C GLN A 116 -10.01 6.26 12.62
N GLY A 117 -9.79 5.15 11.91
CA GLY A 117 -10.78 4.11 11.72
C GLY A 117 -10.47 3.26 10.50
N ASP A 118 -11.52 2.62 9.96
CA ASP A 118 -11.43 1.65 8.87
C ASP A 118 -12.09 2.17 7.57
N ASP A 119 -12.39 3.47 7.54
CA ASP A 119 -13.10 4.14 6.44
C ASP A 119 -12.15 4.46 5.26
N PHE A 120 -11.45 3.46 4.75
CA PHE A 120 -10.63 3.53 3.54
C PHE A 120 -10.59 2.14 2.87
N PRO A 121 -10.69 2.04 1.54
CA PRO A 121 -10.53 0.78 0.84
C PRO A 121 -9.04 0.39 0.75
N LEU A 122 -8.76 -0.91 0.86
CA LEU A 122 -7.43 -1.51 0.81
C LEU A 122 -7.42 -2.67 -0.19
N TYR A 123 -6.46 -2.68 -1.11
CA TYR A 123 -6.28 -3.76 -2.08
C TYR A 123 -4.89 -4.37 -1.97
N GLN A 124 -4.81 -5.69 -2.04
CA GLN A 124 -3.55 -6.39 -2.21
C GLN A 124 -3.15 -6.40 -3.68
N ILE A 125 -1.90 -6.02 -3.94
CA ILE A 125 -1.23 -6.30 -5.20
C ILE A 125 -0.75 -7.75 -5.16
N ILE A 126 -1.39 -8.59 -5.95
CA ILE A 126 -1.04 -10.00 -6.11
C ILE A 126 -0.09 -10.12 -7.30
N TRP A 127 1.13 -10.55 -7.02
CA TRP A 127 2.16 -10.78 -8.02
C TRP A 127 2.39 -12.29 -8.21
N PRO A 128 2.67 -12.74 -9.44
CA PRO A 128 2.94 -14.14 -9.70
C PRO A 128 4.33 -14.51 -9.20
N SER A 129 4.46 -15.70 -8.62
CA SER A 129 5.76 -16.29 -8.29
C SER A 129 6.65 -16.40 -9.55
N LYS A 130 7.95 -16.66 -9.36
CA LYS A 130 8.91 -16.81 -10.48
C LYS A 130 8.53 -17.88 -11.51
N SER A 131 7.62 -18.80 -11.18
CA SER A 131 7.05 -19.81 -12.07
C SER A 131 5.71 -19.41 -12.72
N GLY A 132 5.25 -18.16 -12.52
CA GLY A 132 3.98 -17.65 -13.06
C GLY A 132 2.74 -18.04 -12.25
N LEU A 133 2.90 -18.67 -11.08
CA LEU A 133 1.78 -19.07 -10.22
C LEU A 133 1.47 -17.97 -9.22
N PHE A 134 0.21 -17.53 -9.15
CA PHE A 134 -0.28 -16.65 -8.10
C PHE A 134 -0.37 -17.41 -6.76
N PRO A 135 -0.08 -16.75 -5.62
CA PRO A 135 -0.31 -17.31 -4.30
C PRO A 135 -1.80 -17.53 -4.00
#